data_AF-A0A4Q9QEP2-F1
#
_entry.id   AF-A0A4Q9QEP2-F1
#
_cell.length_a   1.000
_cell.length_b   1.000
_cell.length_c   1.000
_cell.angle_alpha   90.00
_cell.angle_beta   90.00
_cell.angle_gamma   90.00
#
_symmetry.space_group_name_H-M   'P 1'
#
loop_
_entity.id
_entity.type
_entity.pdbx_description
1 polymer ?
#
loop_
_entity_poly.entity_id
_entity_poly.type
_entity_poly.pdbx_seq_one_letter_code
_entity_poly.pdbx_strand_id
1 'polypeptide(L)' 'MTSKILALTDALGNLVRFVLLPGQRNDITGVAPLIKGVEFDGLIA' A
#
# COMPACT_ATOMS: atom_id res chain seq x y z
N MET A 1 -15.01 -2.88 -7.20
CA MET A 1 -14.15 -3.64 -6.25
C MET A 1 -13.21 -2.63 -5.61
N THR A 2 -13.18 -2.52 -4.29
CA THR A 2 -12.54 -1.38 -3.60
C THR A 2 -11.61 -1.88 -2.50
N SER A 3 -10.30 -1.68 -2.66
CA SER A 3 -9.31 -2.07 -1.67
C SER A 3 -8.98 -0.94 -0.71
N LYS A 4 -9.05 -1.24 0.59
CA LYS A 4 -8.74 -0.28 1.66
C LYS A 4 -7.26 -0.37 2.02
N ILE A 5 -6.53 0.68 1.66
CA ILE A 5 -5.09 0.79 1.87
C ILE A 5 -4.82 1.96 2.81
N LEU A 6 -3.94 1.75 3.78
CA LEU A 6 -3.33 2.81 4.57
C LEU A 6 -1.90 3.03 4.07
N ALA A 7 -1.60 4.24 3.61
CA ALA A 7 -0.26 4.68 3.25
C ALA A 7 0.13 5.88 4.13
N LEU A 8 1.25 5.78 4.84
CA LEU A 8 1.85 6.86 5.61
C LEU A 8 3.08 7.35 4.86
N THR A 9 3.14 8.65 4.58
CA THR A 9 4.33 9.29 4.02
C THR A 9 4.95 10.26 5.02
N ASP A 10 6.24 10.53 4.88
CA ASP A 10 6.87 11.66 5.56
C ASP A 10 6.51 13.00 4.88
N ALA A 11 7.10 14.09 5.37
CA ALA A 11 6.90 15.43 4.82
C ALA A 11 7.52 15.65 3.42
N LEU A 12 8.45 14.78 3.00
CA LEU A 12 9.10 14.82 1.69
C LEU A 12 8.38 13.95 0.65
N GLY A 13 7.38 13.17 1.09
CA GLY A 13 6.61 12.27 0.23
C GLY A 13 7.15 10.84 0.18
N ASN A 14 8.15 10.51 1.00
CA ASN A 14 8.68 9.14 1.08
C ASN A 14 7.66 8.23 1.76
N LEU A 15 7.45 7.03 1.24
CA LEU A 15 6.54 6.06 1.85
C LEU A 15 7.18 5.44 3.10
N VAL A 16 6.59 5.70 4.26
CA VAL A 16 7.07 5.21 5.57
C VAL A 16 6.35 3.92 5.96
N ARG A 17 5.06 3.80 5.63
CA ARG A 17 4.28 2.61 6.00
C ARG A 17 3.19 2.32 4.99
N PHE A 18 3.07 1.05 4.64
CA PHE A 18 1.99 0.55 3.80
C PHE A 18 1.30 -0.63 4.50
N VAL A 19 0.00 -0.52 4.75
CA VAL A 19 -0.79 -1.57 5.41
C VAL A 19 -2.08 -1.81 4.63
N LEU A 20 -2.34 -3.08 4.37
CA LEU A 20 -3.65 -3.52 3.90
C LEU A 20 -4.58 -3.64 5.09
N LEU A 21 -5.61 -2.79 5.11
CA LEU A 21 -6.62 -2.86 6.15
C LEU A 21 -7.53 -4.07 5.90
N PRO A 22 -7.99 -4.74 6.96
CA PRO A 22 -8.88 -5.89 6.81
C PRO A 22 -10.15 -5.48 6.04
N GLY A 23 -10.32 -6.11 4.87
CA GLY A 23 -11.50 -6.03 4.00
C GLY A 23 -12.04 -7.43 3.72
N GLN A 24 -12.98 -7.55 2.77
CA GLN A 24 -13.44 -8.86 2.29
C GLN A 24 -12.27 -9.66 1.70
N ARG A 25 -12.28 -11.00 1.75
CA ARG A 25 -11.14 -11.83 1.27
C ARG A 25 -10.76 -11.59 -0.20
N ASN A 26 -11.73 -11.16 -1.02
CA ASN A 26 -11.52 -10.74 -2.42
C ASN A 26 -10.75 -9.42 -2.57
N ASP A 27 -10.43 -8.73 -1.48
CA ASP A 27 -9.83 -7.41 -1.49
C ASP A 27 -8.29 -7.46 -1.49
N ILE A 28 -7.72 -8.58 -1.05
CA ILE A 28 -6.27 -8.82 -1.03
C ILE A 28 -5.73 -9.05 -2.45
N THR A 29 -6.52 -9.68 -3.33
CA THR A 29 -6.14 -9.89 -4.74
C THR A 29 -6.22 -8.61 -5.57
N GLY A 30 -7.06 -7.64 -5.17
CA GLY A 30 -7.17 -6.33 -5.80
C GLY A 30 -5.96 -5.42 -5.58
N VAL A 31 -5.12 -5.70 -4.58
CA VAL A 31 -3.93 -4.90 -4.27
C VAL A 31 -2.79 -5.14 -5.25
N ALA A 32 -2.55 -6.39 -5.64
CA ALA A 32 -1.45 -6.75 -6.54
C ALA A 32 -1.40 -5.91 -7.83
N PRO A 33 -2.52 -5.69 -8.56
CA PRO A 33 -2.51 -4.78 -9.71
C PRO A 33 -2.35 -3.31 -9.34
N LEU A 34 -2.73 -2.86 -8.14
CA LEU A 34 -2.61 -1.46 -7.70
C LEU A 34 -1.16 -1.05 -7.39
N ILE A 35 -0.31 -2.00 -7.00
CA ILE A 35 1.10 -1.74 -6.64
C ILE A 35 2.08 -2.24 -7.72
N LYS A 36 1.58 -2.72 -8.86
CA LYS A 36 2.42 -3.27 -9.92
C LYS A 36 3.26 -2.17 -10.56
N GLY A 37 4.59 -2.33 -10.55
CA GLY A 37 5.52 -1.34 -11.11
C GLY A 37 5.80 -0.15 -10.20
N VAL A 38 5.33 -0.18 -8.95
CA VAL A 38 5.71 0.78 -7.91
C VAL A 38 6.91 0.21 -7.17
N GLU A 39 8.03 0.93 -7.19
CA GLU A 39 9.18 0.64 -6.34
C GLU A 39 9.04 1.38 -5.02
N PHE A 40 9.09 0.64 -3.91
CA PHE A 40 9.06 1.21 -2.58
C PHE A 40 10.49 1.60 -2.17
N ASP A 41 10.94 2.78 -2.60
CA ASP A 41 12.30 3.29 -2.35
C ASP A 41 12.50 3.84 -0.91
N GLY A 42 11.69 3.36 0.04
CA GLY A 42 11.55 3.95 1.38
C GLY A 42 11.45 2.91 2.49
N LEU A 43 12.12 1.76 2.39
CA LEU A 43 12.21 0.83 3.51
C LEU A 43 13.15 1.42 4.58
N ILE A 44 12.59 2.24 5.46
CA ILE A 44 13.29 2.67 6.68
C ILE A 44 13.10 1.55 7.71
N ALA A 45 14.20 0.87 8.06
CA ALA A 45 14.27 -0.19 9.06
C ALA A 45 14.09 0.34 10.49
#